data_AF-A0A3A8UEH6-F1
#
_entry.id   AF-A0A3A8UEH6-F1
#
_cell.length_a   1.000
_cell.length_b   1.000
_cell.length_c   1.000
_cell.angle_alpha   90.00
_cell.angle_beta   90.00
_cell.angle_gamma   90.00
#
_symmetry.space_group_name_H-M   'P 1'
#
loop_
_entity.id
_entity.type
_entity.pdbx_description
1 polymer ?
#
loop_
_entity_poly.entity_id
_entity_poly.type
_entity_poly.pdbx_seq_one_letter_code
_entity_poly.pdbx_strand_id
1 'polypeptide(L)' 'MTVKEIAASEDFGLKENTIFKKIKDFEKSGYIGRGLKEGRADTYFITPEGCECLEKERGKK' A
#
# COMPACT_ATOMS: atom_id res chain seq x y z
N MET A 1 -0.14 3.25 -7.74
CA MET A 1 -1.46 3.76 -7.29
C MET A 1 -1.28 4.83 -6.23
N THR A 2 -2.04 5.91 -6.29
CA THR A 2 -2.16 6.91 -5.24
C THR A 2 -2.97 6.36 -4.06
N VAL A 3 -2.89 7.00 -2.88
CA VAL A 3 -3.72 6.63 -1.72
C VAL A 3 -5.21 6.64 -2.06
N LYS A 4 -5.64 7.62 -2.86
CA LYS A 4 -7.03 7.77 -3.29
C LYS A 4 -7.48 6.60 -4.16
N GLU A 5 -6.65 6.19 -5.12
CA GLU A 5 -6.93 5.01 -5.94
C GLU A 5 -6.98 3.74 -5.10
N ILE A 6 -6.06 3.59 -4.14
CA ILE A 6 -6.05 2.44 -3.21
C ILE A 6 -7.32 2.44 -2.37
N ALA A 7 -7.68 3.56 -1.73
CA ALA A 7 -8.89 3.66 -0.91
C ALA A 7 -10.19 3.42 -1.70
N ALA A 8 -10.16 3.63 -3.01
CA ALA A 8 -11.31 3.39 -3.90
C ALA A 8 -11.31 1.98 -4.53
N SER A 9 -10.23 1.20 -4.43
CA SER A 9 -10.15 -0.11 -5.09
C SER A 9 -11.00 -1.17 -4.40
N GLU A 10 -11.17 -1.07 -3.09
CA GLU A 10 -12.03 -1.94 -2.28
C GLU A 10 -12.49 -1.22 -1.00
N ASP A 11 -13.59 -1.68 -0.40
CA ASP A 11 -14.04 -1.15 0.89
C ASP A 11 -13.26 -1.79 2.04
N PHE A 12 -12.24 -1.08 2.51
CA PHE A 12 -11.47 -1.50 3.69
C PHE A 12 -12.19 -1.20 5.02
N GLY A 13 -13.29 -0.45 5.03
CA GLY A 13 -13.87 0.11 6.26
C GLY A 13 -12.95 1.11 6.97
N LEU A 14 -11.94 1.65 6.26
CA LEU A 14 -10.94 2.56 6.80
C LEU A 14 -11.01 3.93 6.11
N LYS A 15 -10.80 4.99 6.89
CA LYS A 15 -10.63 6.35 6.33
C LYS A 15 -9.33 6.44 5.53
N GLU A 16 -9.32 7.25 4.48
CA GLU A 16 -8.15 7.49 3.62
C GLU A 16 -6.87 7.84 4.41
N ASN A 17 -6.98 8.68 5.44
CA ASN A 17 -5.85 9.02 6.32
C ASN A 17 -5.28 7.80 7.06
N THR A 18 -6.13 6.85 7.46
CA THR A 18 -5.68 5.60 8.11
C THR A 18 -4.98 4.69 7.10
N ILE A 19 -5.50 4.61 5.87
CA ILE A 19 -4.85 3.89 4.77
C ILE A 19 -3.48 4.48 4.48
N PHE A 20 -3.37 5.82 4.39
CA PHE A 20 -2.09 6.50 4.22
C PHE A 20 -1.08 6.15 5.32
N LYS A 21 -1.49 6.17 6.60
CA LYS A 21 -0.62 5.78 7.72
C LYS A 21 -0.11 4.34 7.57
N LYS A 22 -0.99 3.40 7.22
CA LYS A 22 -0.61 2.00 6.97
C LYS A 22 0.38 1.87 5.80
N ILE A 23 0.14 2.58 4.70
CA ILE A 23 1.07 2.61 3.55
C ILE A 23 2.45 3.11 4.01
N LYS A 24 2.50 4.17 4.83
CA LYS A 24 3.77 4.68 5.39
C LYS A 24 4.47 3.66 6.29
N ASP A 25 3.73 2.87 7.05
CA ASP A 25 4.32 1.81 7.88
C ASP A 25 4.86 0.66 7.02
N PHE A 26 4.12 0.23 5.99
CA PHE A 26 4.60 -0.76 5.02
C PHE A 26 5.79 -0.26 4.19
N GLU A 27 5.84 1.03 3.90
CA GLU A 27 6.99 1.68 3.24
C GLU A 27 8.23 1.62 4.13
N LYS A 28 8.10 1.90 5.43
CA LYS A 28 9.21 1.76 6.39
C LYS A 28 9.70 0.32 6.54
N SER A 29 8.79 -0.65 6.41
CA SER A 29 9.12 -2.08 6.44
C SER A 29 9.70 -2.62 5.12
N GLY A 30 9.75 -1.80 4.07
CA GLY A 30 10.26 -2.19 2.76
C GLY A 30 9.29 -3.00 1.91
N TYR A 31 8.03 -3.15 2.32
CA TYR A 31 7.00 -3.89 1.58
C TYR A 31 6.31 -3.05 0.50
N ILE A 32 6.39 -1.72 0.63
CA ILE A 32 5.81 -0.77 -0.31
C ILE A 32 6.90 0.22 -0.74
N GLY A 33 7.00 0.44 -2.05
CA GLY A 33 7.86 1.47 -2.65
C GLY A 33 7.05 2.69 -3.08
N ARG A 34 7.75 3.81 -3.31
CA ARG A 34 7.20 5.01 -3.95
C ARG A 34 7.54 5.04 -5.43
N GLY A 35 6.53 5.21 -6.26
CA GLY A 35 6.66 5.36 -7.71
C GLY A 35 6.80 6.81 -8.16
N LEU A 36 6.62 7.03 -9.47
CA LEU A 36 6.54 8.37 -10.06
C LEU A 36 5.29 9.09 -9.55
N LYS A 37 5.42 10.37 -9.24
CA LYS A 37 4.28 11.18 -8.80
C LYS A 37 3.24 11.31 -9.91
N GLU A 38 1.96 11.26 -9.54
CA GLU A 38 0.85 11.61 -10.41
C GLU A 38 0.39 13.03 -10.06
N GLY A 39 0.90 14.01 -10.83
CA GLY A 39 0.75 15.43 -10.49
C GLY A 39 1.38 15.75 -9.13
N ARG A 40 0.53 16.04 -8.13
CA ARG A 40 0.97 16.31 -6.74
C ARG A 40 0.92 15.09 -5.83
N ALA A 41 0.31 13.99 -6.27
CA ALA A 41 0.11 12.81 -5.44
C ALA A 41 1.32 11.87 -5.51
N ASP A 42 1.72 11.35 -4.34
CA ASP A 42 2.63 10.21 -4.27
C ASP A 42 1.91 8.96 -4.80
N THR A 43 2.61 8.15 -5.59
CA THR A 43 2.15 6.82 -5.99
C THR A 43 2.95 5.75 -5.27
N TYR A 44 2.32 4.60 -5.07
CA TYR A 44 2.86 3.46 -4.36
C TYR A 44 2.72 2.18 -5.19
N PHE A 45 3.65 1.26 -4.97
CA PHE A 45 3.65 -0.08 -5.54
C PHE A 45 4.15 -1.09 -4.49
N ILE A 46 3.72 -2.35 -4.61
CA ILE A 46 4.22 -3.44 -3.76
C ILE A 46 5.59 -3.89 -4.25
N THR A 47 6.53 -4.04 -3.32
CA THR A 47 7.88 -4.53 -3.63
C THR A 47 7.88 -6.06 -3.73
N PRO A 48 8.94 -6.68 -4.29
CA PRO A 48 9.10 -8.13 -4.25
C PRO A 48 8.99 -8.71 -2.83
N GLU A 49 9.61 -8.06 -1.85
CA GLU A 49 9.56 -8.45 -0.44
C GLU A 49 8.14 -8.33 0.13
N GLY A 50 7.40 -7.30 -0.28
CA GLY A 50 5.99 -7.13 0.04
C GLY A 50 5.11 -8.24 -0.51
N CYS A 51 5.36 -8.67 -1.76
CA CYS A 51 4.68 -9.82 -2.37
C CYS A 51 4.96 -11.11 -1.60
N GLU A 52 6.22 -11.40 -1.26
CA GLU A 52 6.57 -12.58 -0.46
C GLU A 52 5.91 -12.58 0.92
N CYS A 53 5.85 -11.42 1.58
CA CYS A 53 5.16 -11.25 2.84
C CYS A 53 3.66 -11.54 2.70
N LEU A 54 3.02 -10.98 1.68
CA LEU A 54 1.60 -11.18 1.40
C LEU A 54 1.26 -12.65 1.16
N GLU A 55 2.07 -13.37 0.38
CA GLU A 55 1.87 -14.79 0.11
C GLU A 55 2.04 -15.64 1.37
N LYS A 56 3.00 -15.31 2.24
CA LYS A 56 3.16 -15.96 3.56
C LYS A 56 1.93 -15.74 4.45
N GLU A 57 1.37 -14.54 4.49
CA GLU A 57 0.17 -14.25 5.28
C GLU A 57 -1.09 -14.90 4.70
N ARG A 58 -1.19 -15.03 3.37
CA ARG A 58 -2.30 -15.75 2.70
C ARG A 58 -2.27 -17.26 2.95
N GLY A 59 -1.08 -17.86 2.96
CA GLY A 59 -0.89 -19.29 3.22
C GLY A 59 -1.07 -19.70 4.69
N LYS A 60 -1.23 -18.74 5.61
CA LYS A 60 -1.54 -19.00 7.03
C LYS A 60 -3.04 -19.19 7.31
N LYS A 61 -3.88 -19.18 6.26
CA LYS A 61 -5.33 -19.44 6.37
C LYS A 61 -5.64 -20.92 6.51
#